data_AF-A0A5S3Z2H7-F1
#
_entry.id   AF-A0A5S3Z2H7-F1
#
_cell.length_a   1.000
_cell.length_b   1.000
_cell.length_c   1.000
_cell.angle_alpha   90.00
_cell.angle_beta   90.00
_cell.angle_gamma   90.00
#
_symmetry.space_group_name_H-M   'P 1'
#
loop_
_entity.id
_entity.type
_entity.pdbx_description
1 polymer ?
#
loop_
_entity_poly.entity_id
_entity_poly.type
_entity_poly.pdbx_seq_one_letter_code
_entity_poly.pdbx_strand_id
1 'polypeptide(L)'
;MKRFNKVALLPAAVAAVLAGNAYAGTEACFEVYKGADALAVAGFADIYGGAACVAEADRTAATTADLAPTLEGKIAYELTGELAVDFDDLDATGAVTGDDLHIVYIPTTDIPGGTKILMELSGANFDGNANQIHLVKEDGAGGFDAVASSDGTVDGTNTITFITKAGITIGAGTRLAFSRVSTGAAAADLDPVGIKIENNTCTTANSSKTVSIRATEAVTDGGTGYSIIGGVSAAQKVVDISPQFYTFFGSSTAEAEVNAESSDSAGNAIIARTEFVYNAGDVTDQLVAKQHEVVYKTSFYNRGAGDLDQAITLDADDHLETAFVASADPGATVKMGLWNARLAATGALDTQEEVETGTLLGEFGLTEATATVYDTEALDIFTPEATGGDAEANPAAATSNLFGADYNEMFYVVTNTIPAGATDYGVMNFNYNVKPTYTLDFGTETELDHCKEEVTSHQIGVNGAVLKVPYAVSAEGNFVRVTNEHDEAAEVTVDLFSESDNGNLNNRKVTAVQLGTVPAKSSVVYFVPELVSEAEAQQGYTSADGGFGAGDLGSNAGASTNRHTLTFTVTAPRDSVHGVSVQRIVGGVDRVMPVLDQNEWSQ
;
A
#
# COMPACT_ATOMS: atom_id res chain seq x y z
N MET A 1 69.41 27.69 49.67
CA MET A 1 69.31 28.21 48.28
C MET A 1 70.29 27.47 47.39
N LYS A 2 69.80 26.75 46.38
CA LYS A 2 70.23 26.85 44.96
C LYS A 2 69.53 25.75 44.15
N ARG A 3 68.81 26.17 43.12
CA ARG A 3 68.23 25.33 42.05
C ARG A 3 69.35 24.81 41.15
N PHE A 4 69.16 23.63 40.56
CA PHE A 4 69.66 23.32 39.22
C PHE A 4 68.67 22.42 38.47
N ASN A 5 68.56 22.70 37.16
CA ASN A 5 67.65 22.14 36.18
C ASN A 5 68.33 21.02 35.37
N LYS A 6 67.52 20.03 34.96
CA LYS A 6 67.57 19.21 33.73
C LYS A 6 68.70 18.19 33.50
N VAL A 7 68.29 17.15 32.74
CA VAL A 7 69.07 16.09 32.05
C VAL A 7 69.42 14.91 32.96
N ALA A 8 69.20 13.62 32.67
CA ALA A 8 68.48 12.91 31.61
C ALA A 8 68.53 11.40 31.96
N LEU A 9 67.63 10.63 31.31
CA LEU A 9 67.81 9.24 30.88
C LEU A 9 67.75 8.13 31.94
N LEU A 10 66.66 7.37 31.86
CA LEU A 10 66.65 5.94 31.50
C LEU A 10 65.35 5.69 30.70
N PRO A 11 65.30 4.69 29.79
CA PRO A 11 65.18 4.94 28.36
C PRO A 11 63.84 4.53 27.76
N ALA A 12 63.46 5.21 26.68
CA ALA A 12 62.31 4.93 25.80
C ALA A 12 62.25 3.49 25.23
N ALA A 13 63.26 2.65 25.48
CA ALA A 13 63.28 1.24 25.10
C ALA A 13 62.44 0.34 26.03
N VAL A 14 62.13 0.74 27.27
CA VAL A 14 61.23 -0.03 28.15
C VAL A 14 59.75 0.29 27.87
N ALA A 15 59.46 1.47 27.33
CA ALA A 15 58.14 1.80 26.80
C ALA A 15 57.86 1.12 25.44
N ALA A 16 58.91 0.82 24.66
CA ALA A 16 58.79 0.16 23.36
C ALA A 16 58.74 -1.39 23.42
N VAL A 17 59.08 -2.01 24.56
CA VAL A 17 59.08 -3.49 24.72
C VAL A 17 57.88 -4.01 25.52
N LEU A 18 57.04 -3.11 26.06
CA LEU A 18 55.71 -3.44 26.61
C LEU A 18 54.55 -3.04 25.67
N ALA A 19 54.85 -2.39 24.55
CA ALA A 19 53.91 -2.03 23.50
C ALA A 19 53.86 -3.14 22.43
N GLY A 20 53.26 -4.28 22.78
CA GLY A 20 52.71 -5.17 21.77
C GLY A 20 51.47 -4.50 21.20
N ASN A 21 51.61 -3.85 20.03
CA ASN A 21 50.53 -3.31 19.19
C ASN A 21 49.62 -2.23 19.79
N ALA A 22 50.19 -1.15 20.35
CA ALA A 22 49.42 0.09 20.55
C ALA A 22 49.16 0.75 19.18
N TYR A 23 48.18 0.25 18.42
CA TYR A 23 47.71 0.91 17.21
C TYR A 23 46.96 2.19 17.59
N ALA A 24 47.34 3.32 17.00
CA ALA A 24 46.58 4.58 17.11
C ALA A 24 45.51 4.60 16.01
N GLY A 25 44.52 3.71 16.12
CA GLY A 25 43.41 3.62 15.20
C GLY A 25 42.50 4.86 15.24
N THR A 26 41.71 5.04 14.18
CA THR A 26 40.91 6.24 13.91
C THR A 26 39.43 6.10 14.24
N GLU A 27 38.96 4.88 14.52
CA GLU A 27 37.57 4.57 14.92
C GLU A 27 37.46 3.13 15.43
N ALA A 28 36.49 2.82 16.27
CA ALA A 28 36.10 1.46 16.56
C ALA A 28 35.13 0.91 15.50
N CYS A 29 35.07 -0.41 15.38
CA CYS A 29 34.20 -1.11 14.43
C CYS A 29 33.16 -1.96 15.13
N PHE A 30 32.08 -2.25 14.41
CA PHE A 30 31.09 -3.25 14.80
C PHE A 30 30.97 -4.33 13.72
N GLU A 31 30.84 -5.57 14.17
CA GLU A 31 30.35 -6.68 13.36
C GLU A 31 28.95 -7.04 13.89
N VAL A 32 28.00 -7.22 12.98
CA VAL A 32 26.65 -7.69 13.28
C VAL A 32 26.36 -8.84 12.32
N TYR A 33 26.08 -10.01 12.84
CA TYR A 33 25.78 -11.15 11.98
C TYR A 33 24.90 -12.17 12.68
N LYS A 34 24.15 -12.90 11.86
CA LYS A 34 23.30 -14.01 12.28
C LYS A 34 24.03 -15.35 12.20
N GLY A 35 23.57 -16.28 13.02
CA GLY A 35 24.00 -17.68 13.03
C GLY A 35 22.89 -18.58 13.49
N ALA A 36 23.01 -19.90 13.29
CA ALA A 36 22.10 -20.84 13.94
C ALA A 36 22.21 -20.74 15.47
N ASP A 37 21.19 -21.18 16.20
CA ASP A 37 21.16 -21.16 17.66
C ASP A 37 22.43 -21.78 18.28
N ALA A 38 22.95 -21.11 19.31
CA ALA A 38 24.21 -21.38 19.97
C ALA A 38 25.43 -21.38 19.02
N LEU A 39 25.34 -20.68 17.88
CA LEU A 39 26.50 -20.50 17.01
C LEU A 39 27.57 -19.73 17.77
N ALA A 40 28.78 -20.28 17.75
CA ALA A 40 29.93 -19.59 18.27
C ALA A 40 30.16 -18.27 17.51
N VAL A 41 30.15 -17.15 18.24
CA VAL A 41 30.68 -15.87 17.75
C VAL A 41 32.05 -16.11 17.07
N ALA A 42 32.15 -15.68 15.82
CA ALA A 42 33.26 -15.99 14.94
C ALA A 42 34.51 -15.13 15.21
N GLY A 43 35.69 -15.70 14.93
CA GLY A 43 36.94 -14.94 14.79
C GLY A 43 37.54 -14.37 16.07
N PHE A 44 37.13 -14.82 17.28
CA PHE A 44 37.69 -14.31 18.55
C PHE A 44 39.22 -14.42 18.66
N ALA A 45 39.81 -15.47 18.11
CA ALA A 45 41.26 -15.68 18.09
C ALA A 45 42.00 -14.74 17.13
N ASP A 46 41.29 -14.14 16.16
CA ASP A 46 41.85 -13.21 15.20
C ASP A 46 41.76 -11.78 15.74
N ILE A 47 42.91 -11.13 15.89
CA ILE A 47 43.00 -9.71 16.27
C ILE A 47 42.96 -8.87 15.00
N TYR A 48 41.94 -8.01 14.87
CA TYR A 48 41.79 -7.13 13.72
C TYR A 48 42.93 -6.08 13.66
N GLY A 49 43.69 -6.09 12.57
CA GLY A 49 44.88 -5.24 12.40
C GLY A 49 44.64 -3.90 11.73
N GLY A 50 43.41 -3.61 11.30
CA GLY A 50 43.06 -2.36 10.61
C GLY A 50 42.99 -1.17 11.58
N ALA A 51 43.48 -0.01 11.13
CA ALA A 51 43.38 1.24 11.88
C ALA A 51 42.00 1.92 11.74
N ALA A 52 41.21 1.52 10.74
CA ALA A 52 39.86 1.99 10.46
C ALA A 52 39.00 0.77 10.07
N CYS A 53 37.69 0.94 9.97
CA CYS A 53 36.81 -0.15 9.60
C CYS A 53 36.88 -0.45 8.09
N VAL A 54 36.81 -1.73 7.73
CA VAL A 54 36.57 -2.12 6.35
C VAL A 54 35.19 -1.61 5.93
N ALA A 55 35.11 -0.97 4.77
CA ALA A 55 33.85 -0.50 4.23
C ALA A 55 32.89 -1.67 4.04
N GLU A 56 31.61 -1.47 4.38
CA GLU A 56 30.63 -2.56 4.45
C GLU A 56 30.56 -3.42 3.19
N ALA A 57 30.59 -2.80 2.01
CA ALA A 57 30.53 -3.49 0.72
C ALA A 57 31.75 -4.38 0.41
N ASP A 58 32.85 -4.21 1.15
CA ASP A 58 34.11 -4.93 0.94
C ASP A 58 34.36 -6.01 2.01
N ARG A 59 33.49 -6.11 3.03
CA ARG A 59 33.62 -7.09 4.12
C ARG A 59 33.29 -8.51 3.64
N THR A 60 34.08 -9.49 4.05
CA THR A 60 33.89 -10.90 3.63
C THR A 60 33.87 -11.90 4.78
N ALA A 61 34.70 -11.70 5.81
CA ALA A 61 34.74 -12.59 6.98
C ALA A 61 35.46 -11.95 8.18
N ALA A 62 35.09 -12.36 9.40
CA ALA A 62 35.80 -11.98 10.63
C ALA A 62 37.23 -12.58 10.65
N THR A 63 38.23 -11.77 10.31
CA THR A 63 39.65 -12.20 10.29
C THR A 63 40.57 -11.12 10.88
N THR A 64 41.90 -11.31 10.76
CA THR A 64 42.89 -10.30 11.17
C THR A 64 42.97 -9.11 10.21
N ALA A 65 42.49 -9.24 8.96
CA ALA A 65 42.57 -8.20 7.94
C ALA A 65 41.19 -7.72 7.46
N ASP A 66 40.12 -8.31 7.97
CA ASP A 66 38.75 -8.08 7.51
C ASP A 66 37.74 -8.23 8.65
N LEU A 67 36.54 -7.71 8.42
CA LEU A 67 35.40 -7.76 9.33
C LEU A 67 34.32 -8.70 8.77
N ALA A 68 33.49 -9.26 9.65
CA ALA A 68 32.31 -9.99 9.20
C ALA A 68 31.36 -9.08 8.41
N PRO A 69 30.76 -9.56 7.31
CA PRO A 69 29.71 -8.83 6.60
C PRO A 69 28.51 -8.64 7.53
N THR A 70 27.82 -7.51 7.39
CA THR A 70 26.57 -7.30 8.13
C THR A 70 25.51 -8.26 7.63
N LEU A 71 25.03 -9.10 8.54
CA LEU A 71 23.81 -9.87 8.38
C LEU A 71 22.88 -9.41 9.50
N GLU A 72 22.09 -8.38 9.24
CA GLU A 72 21.15 -7.83 10.20
C GLU A 72 19.96 -8.76 10.47
N GLY A 73 19.27 -8.53 11.60
CA GLY A 73 17.92 -9.07 11.79
C GLY A 73 16.92 -8.36 10.88
N LYS A 74 15.89 -9.06 10.43
CA LYS A 74 14.84 -8.55 9.55
C LYS A 74 13.48 -8.77 10.19
N ILE A 75 12.74 -7.71 10.43
CA ILE A 75 11.48 -7.76 11.19
C ILE A 75 10.36 -7.08 10.39
N ALA A 76 9.17 -7.67 10.39
CA ALA A 76 7.96 -7.08 9.84
C ALA A 76 7.64 -5.75 10.55
N TYR A 77 7.38 -4.69 9.80
CA TYR A 77 7.02 -3.40 10.38
C TYR A 77 5.78 -3.49 11.25
N GLU A 78 4.82 -4.29 10.80
CA GLU A 78 3.53 -4.52 11.42
C GLU A 78 3.67 -5.09 12.84
N LEU A 79 4.70 -5.89 13.14
CA LEU A 79 4.96 -6.40 14.49
C LEU A 79 5.47 -5.34 15.47
N THR A 80 5.95 -4.18 14.99
CA THR A 80 6.79 -3.29 15.80
C THR A 80 6.03 -2.26 16.64
N GLY A 81 4.72 -2.44 16.87
CA GLY A 81 3.95 -1.57 17.77
C GLY A 81 4.51 -1.62 19.19
N GLU A 82 4.71 -2.83 19.71
CA GLU A 82 5.41 -3.09 20.96
C GLU A 82 6.12 -4.45 20.92
N LEU A 83 7.29 -4.51 20.28
CA LEU A 83 8.01 -5.78 20.07
C LEU A 83 9.27 -5.89 20.94
N ALA A 84 9.30 -6.90 21.80
CA ALA A 84 10.53 -7.36 22.43
C ALA A 84 11.21 -8.38 21.52
N VAL A 85 12.48 -8.14 21.20
CA VAL A 85 13.30 -9.01 20.36
C VAL A 85 14.43 -9.55 21.20
N ASP A 86 14.48 -10.87 21.33
CA ASP A 86 15.59 -11.58 21.93
C ASP A 86 16.57 -12.01 20.84
N PHE A 87 17.83 -11.57 20.89
CA PHE A 87 18.82 -11.98 19.90
C PHE A 87 19.40 -13.38 20.12
N ASP A 88 19.04 -14.08 21.21
CA ASP A 88 19.29 -15.52 21.43
C ASP A 88 18.16 -16.39 20.84
N ASP A 89 17.11 -15.77 20.30
CA ASP A 89 15.96 -16.43 19.65
C ASP A 89 15.36 -15.44 18.64
N LEU A 90 16.15 -14.99 17.66
CA LEU A 90 15.75 -13.93 16.74
C LEU A 90 14.50 -14.31 15.96
N ASP A 91 14.33 -15.60 15.64
CA ASP A 91 13.17 -16.10 14.89
C ASP A 91 11.95 -16.42 15.77
N ALA A 92 12.06 -16.23 17.09
CA ALA A 92 11.02 -16.46 18.08
C ALA A 92 10.41 -17.87 18.03
N THR A 93 11.20 -18.87 17.63
CA THR A 93 10.73 -20.26 17.52
C THR A 93 10.88 -21.03 18.82
N GLY A 94 11.66 -20.51 19.79
CA GLY A 94 12.00 -21.19 21.03
C GLY A 94 12.68 -22.55 20.83
N ALA A 95 13.24 -22.77 19.63
CA ALA A 95 13.80 -24.04 19.19
C ALA A 95 15.33 -23.98 19.16
N VAL A 96 15.98 -25.13 19.38
CA VAL A 96 17.45 -25.27 19.36
C VAL A 96 18.06 -25.13 17.94
N THR A 97 17.27 -24.63 16.99
CA THR A 97 17.61 -24.50 15.56
C THR A 97 17.18 -23.14 15.01
N GLY A 98 16.87 -22.18 15.89
CA GLY A 98 16.56 -20.81 15.48
C GLY A 98 17.81 -20.06 15.01
N ASP A 99 17.67 -18.75 14.81
CA ASP A 99 18.79 -17.87 14.47
C ASP A 99 19.15 -16.94 15.64
N ASP A 100 20.43 -16.84 15.98
CA ASP A 100 20.98 -15.86 16.93
C ASP A 100 21.52 -14.65 16.18
N LEU A 101 21.42 -13.46 16.78
CA LEU A 101 22.05 -12.24 16.29
C LEU A 101 23.16 -11.76 17.23
N HIS A 102 24.39 -11.75 16.74
CA HIS A 102 25.54 -11.31 17.53
C HIS A 102 25.94 -9.87 17.21
N ILE A 103 26.27 -9.09 18.24
CA ILE A 103 26.90 -7.78 18.12
C ILE A 103 28.30 -7.84 18.71
N VAL A 104 29.31 -7.54 17.91
CA VAL A 104 30.72 -7.55 18.32
C VAL A 104 31.32 -6.16 18.14
N TYR A 105 31.87 -5.61 19.22
CA TYR A 105 32.56 -4.33 19.24
C TYR A 105 34.09 -4.54 19.18
N ILE A 106 34.76 -3.76 18.32
CA ILE A 106 36.20 -3.91 18.05
C ILE A 106 36.88 -2.53 18.17
N PRO A 107 37.55 -2.23 19.30
CA PRO A 107 38.34 -1.00 19.39
C PRO A 107 39.61 -1.12 18.56
N THR A 108 39.97 -0.10 17.78
CA THR A 108 41.23 -0.07 16.99
C THR A 108 42.38 0.61 17.73
N THR A 109 42.15 1.02 18.97
CA THR A 109 43.16 1.54 19.90
C THR A 109 43.03 0.80 21.22
N ASP A 110 44.15 0.57 21.90
CA ASP A 110 44.15 -0.05 23.23
C ASP A 110 43.22 0.71 24.18
N ILE A 111 42.38 -0.02 24.91
CA ILE A 111 41.47 0.51 25.93
C ILE A 111 42.03 0.14 27.31
N PRO A 112 42.61 1.11 28.05
CA PRO A 112 43.07 0.88 29.42
C PRO A 112 41.92 0.53 30.36
N GLY A 113 42.19 -0.27 31.39
CA GLY A 113 41.21 -0.57 32.43
C GLY A 113 40.70 0.68 33.15
N GLY A 114 39.42 0.71 33.50
CA GLY A 114 38.74 1.88 34.05
C GLY A 114 38.29 2.90 33.00
N THR A 115 38.44 2.62 31.70
CA THR A 115 37.82 3.41 30.63
C THR A 115 36.30 3.27 30.65
N LYS A 116 35.61 4.40 30.49
CA LYS A 116 34.18 4.52 30.20
C LYS A 116 33.97 4.42 28.68
N ILE A 117 33.11 3.51 28.23
CA ILE A 117 32.63 3.44 26.86
C ILE A 117 31.12 3.67 26.87
N LEU A 118 30.65 4.72 26.20
CA LEU A 118 29.23 4.99 26.02
C LEU A 118 28.82 4.50 24.63
N MET A 119 27.76 3.72 24.58
CA MET A 119 27.16 3.28 23.32
C MET A 119 25.68 3.64 23.29
N GLU A 120 25.17 3.86 22.09
CA GLU A 120 23.80 4.28 21.84
C GLU A 120 23.18 3.34 20.80
N LEU A 121 21.94 2.93 21.08
CA LEU A 121 21.03 2.28 20.17
C LEU A 121 20.08 3.35 19.61
N SER A 122 19.89 3.37 18.30
CA SER A 122 18.92 4.22 17.63
C SER A 122 17.79 3.35 17.10
N GLY A 123 16.54 3.76 17.29
CA GLY A 123 15.35 3.03 16.81
C GLY A 123 14.81 1.95 17.76
N ALA A 124 15.45 1.73 18.91
CA ALA A 124 15.03 0.77 19.94
C ALA A 124 15.62 1.14 21.30
N ASN A 125 15.12 0.51 22.36
CA ASN A 125 15.74 0.48 23.69
C ASN A 125 16.33 -0.91 23.94
N PHE A 126 17.32 -1.02 24.83
CA PHE A 126 17.70 -2.34 25.36
C PHE A 126 16.57 -2.87 26.24
N ASP A 127 16.33 -4.18 26.21
CA ASP A 127 15.30 -4.84 27.00
C ASP A 127 15.62 -6.32 27.23
N GLY A 128 15.08 -6.95 28.27
CA GLY A 128 15.31 -8.37 28.54
C GLY A 128 16.75 -8.74 28.95
N ASN A 129 17.59 -7.78 29.33
CA ASN A 129 19.00 -8.01 29.69
C ASN A 129 19.25 -8.14 31.19
N ALA A 130 18.21 -8.25 32.01
CA ALA A 130 18.31 -8.22 33.47
C ALA A 130 19.10 -6.99 33.99
N ASN A 131 18.98 -5.86 33.30
CA ASN A 131 19.71 -4.61 33.50
C ASN A 131 21.25 -4.70 33.42
N GLN A 132 21.80 -5.77 32.85
CA GLN A 132 23.23 -6.00 32.79
C GLN A 132 23.65 -6.55 31.42
N ILE A 133 24.63 -5.89 30.79
CA ILE A 133 25.30 -6.40 29.59
C ILE A 133 26.81 -6.37 29.85
N HIS A 134 27.51 -7.33 29.27
CA HIS A 134 28.96 -7.49 29.35
C HIS A 134 29.60 -7.37 27.98
N LEU A 135 30.84 -6.87 27.95
CA LEU A 135 31.72 -7.02 26.80
C LEU A 135 32.67 -8.18 27.11
N VAL A 136 32.54 -9.27 26.36
CA VAL A 136 33.22 -10.55 26.63
C VAL A 136 34.27 -10.84 25.56
N LYS A 137 35.40 -11.40 25.96
CA LYS A 137 36.45 -11.88 25.05
C LYS A 137 36.93 -13.28 25.42
N GLU A 138 37.64 -13.94 24.51
CA GLU A 138 38.34 -15.18 24.80
C GLU A 138 39.48 -14.97 25.82
N ASP A 139 39.61 -15.88 26.78
CA ASP A 139 40.60 -15.85 27.87
C ASP A 139 41.99 -16.41 27.46
N GLY A 140 42.09 -16.96 26.24
CA GLY A 140 43.29 -17.59 25.68
C GLY A 140 43.47 -19.07 26.05
N ALA A 141 42.54 -19.65 26.83
CA ALA A 141 42.42 -21.07 27.14
C ALA A 141 41.14 -21.70 26.51
N GLY A 142 40.43 -20.93 25.68
CA GLY A 142 39.17 -21.31 25.03
C GLY A 142 37.92 -20.96 25.84
N GLY A 143 38.08 -20.40 27.04
CA GLY A 143 36.99 -19.85 27.84
C GLY A 143 36.75 -18.37 27.54
N PHE A 144 35.71 -17.82 28.14
CA PHE A 144 35.26 -16.45 27.89
C PHE A 144 35.06 -15.68 29.19
N ASP A 145 35.57 -14.45 29.23
CA ASP A 145 35.52 -13.58 30.41
C ASP A 145 35.13 -12.14 30.03
N ALA A 146 34.25 -11.54 30.84
CA ALA A 146 33.90 -10.13 30.74
C ALA A 146 35.10 -9.21 31.05
N VAL A 147 35.40 -8.32 30.12
CA VAL A 147 36.41 -7.25 30.26
C VAL A 147 35.80 -5.88 30.51
N ALA A 148 34.50 -5.73 30.26
CA ALA A 148 33.71 -4.59 30.69
C ALA A 148 32.31 -5.04 31.11
N SER A 149 31.64 -4.22 31.90
CA SER A 149 30.25 -4.46 32.31
C SER A 149 29.51 -3.14 32.33
N SER A 150 28.22 -3.18 31.99
CA SER A 150 27.34 -2.03 32.11
C SER A 150 27.18 -1.58 33.57
N ASP A 151 26.72 -0.35 33.75
CA ASP A 151 26.52 0.31 35.06
C ASP A 151 25.23 -0.08 35.79
N GLY A 152 24.48 -1.07 35.29
CA GLY A 152 23.33 -1.67 35.98
C GLY A 152 21.97 -0.99 35.75
N THR A 153 21.83 -0.16 34.71
CA THR A 153 20.55 0.45 34.32
C THR A 153 20.46 0.52 32.80
N VAL A 154 20.26 -0.65 32.19
CA VAL A 154 20.31 -0.82 30.73
C VAL A 154 18.92 -1.00 30.13
N ASP A 155 18.04 -1.77 30.77
CA ASP A 155 16.72 -2.05 30.19
C ASP A 155 15.84 -0.79 30.22
N GLY A 156 15.09 -0.55 29.15
CA GLY A 156 14.26 0.64 28.96
C GLY A 156 15.02 1.91 28.58
N THR A 157 16.33 1.82 28.31
CA THR A 157 17.12 2.94 27.79
C THR A 157 17.72 2.60 26.43
N ASN A 158 18.00 3.64 25.63
CA ASN A 158 18.69 3.50 24.36
C ASN A 158 20.21 3.72 24.50
N THR A 159 20.73 3.88 25.72
CA THR A 159 22.14 4.16 25.98
C THR A 159 22.69 3.24 27.04
N ILE A 160 23.91 2.75 26.80
CA ILE A 160 24.60 1.85 27.71
C ILE A 160 26.00 2.39 28.01
N THR A 161 26.33 2.46 29.30
CA THR A 161 27.67 2.83 29.76
C THR A 161 28.41 1.60 30.24
N PHE A 162 29.48 1.22 29.54
CA PHE A 162 30.40 0.19 29.98
C PHE A 162 31.58 0.77 30.74
N ILE A 163 31.94 0.15 31.87
CA ILE A 163 33.19 0.40 32.57
C ILE A 163 34.10 -0.81 32.41
N THR A 164 35.27 -0.59 31.82
CA THR A 164 36.28 -1.65 31.65
C THR A 164 36.91 -2.03 32.99
N LYS A 165 37.16 -3.33 33.18
CA LYS A 165 37.66 -3.90 34.43
C LYS A 165 39.04 -3.33 34.78
N ALA A 166 39.20 -2.93 36.04
CA ALA A 166 40.45 -2.37 36.52
C ALA A 166 41.62 -3.36 36.36
N GLY A 167 42.77 -2.86 35.90
CA GLY A 167 43.98 -3.66 35.73
C GLY A 167 44.02 -4.54 34.48
N ILE A 168 42.99 -4.50 33.62
CA ILE A 168 42.96 -5.18 32.33
C ILE A 168 43.01 -4.13 31.22
N THR A 169 43.97 -4.26 30.30
CA THR A 169 43.96 -3.51 29.04
C THR A 169 43.33 -4.38 27.96
N ILE A 170 42.34 -3.85 27.26
CA ILE A 170 41.80 -4.46 26.05
C ILE A 170 42.70 -4.01 24.90
N GLY A 171 43.34 -4.96 24.21
CA GLY A 171 44.22 -4.64 23.10
C GLY A 171 43.43 -4.15 21.88
N ALA A 172 44.05 -3.28 21.08
CA ALA A 172 43.52 -2.90 19.78
C ALA A 172 43.24 -4.13 18.91
N GLY A 173 42.11 -4.12 18.21
CA GLY A 173 41.65 -5.21 17.33
C GLY A 173 40.95 -6.36 18.04
N THR A 174 40.84 -6.33 19.38
CA THR A 174 40.17 -7.39 20.13
C THR A 174 38.68 -7.39 19.83
N ARG A 175 38.11 -8.55 19.48
CA ARG A 175 36.66 -8.74 19.35
C ARG A 175 36.01 -8.88 20.71
N LEU A 176 35.01 -8.05 20.97
CA LEU A 176 34.25 -8.00 22.21
C LEU A 176 32.78 -8.26 21.91
N ALA A 177 32.30 -9.47 22.21
CA ALA A 177 30.89 -9.78 22.04
C ALA A 177 30.06 -9.13 23.15
N PHE A 178 28.90 -8.61 22.77
CA PHE A 178 27.85 -8.24 23.69
C PHE A 178 27.22 -9.52 24.24
N SER A 179 27.13 -9.62 25.57
CA SER A 179 26.48 -10.78 26.19
C SER A 179 25.78 -10.45 27.49
N ARG A 180 24.65 -11.11 27.74
CA ARG A 180 23.94 -11.11 29.03
C ARG A 180 24.71 -11.85 30.12
N VAL A 181 25.59 -12.78 29.77
CA VAL A 181 26.44 -13.51 30.73
C VAL A 181 27.87 -12.97 30.78
N SER A 182 28.46 -13.04 31.97
CA SER A 182 29.82 -12.51 32.20
C SER A 182 30.96 -13.48 31.90
N THR A 183 30.66 -14.77 31.76
CA THR A 183 31.64 -15.84 31.54
C THR A 183 31.01 -17.00 30.78
N GLY A 184 31.80 -17.71 29.97
CA GLY A 184 31.39 -18.94 29.26
C GLY A 184 32.54 -19.95 29.18
N ALA A 185 32.24 -21.24 29.12
CA ALA A 185 33.24 -22.29 28.91
C ALA A 185 33.56 -22.49 27.42
N ALA A 186 32.65 -22.08 26.54
CA ALA A 186 32.79 -22.04 25.09
C ALA A 186 32.04 -20.82 24.51
N ALA A 187 32.30 -20.52 23.23
CA ALA A 187 31.67 -19.37 22.54
C ALA A 187 30.15 -19.51 22.41
N ALA A 188 29.65 -20.75 22.35
CA ALA A 188 28.23 -21.08 22.34
C ALA A 188 27.54 -20.84 23.70
N ASP A 189 28.31 -20.64 24.79
CA ASP A 189 27.73 -20.28 26.09
C ASP A 189 27.51 -18.76 26.21
N LEU A 190 27.86 -17.98 25.17
CA LEU A 190 27.61 -16.54 25.15
C LEU A 190 26.16 -16.32 24.76
N ASP A 191 25.41 -15.74 25.68
CA ASP A 191 24.02 -15.33 25.50
C ASP A 191 23.98 -13.91 24.93
N PRO A 192 23.47 -13.68 23.69
CA PRO A 192 23.27 -12.36 23.08
C PRO A 192 22.40 -11.40 23.93
N VAL A 193 22.07 -10.24 23.39
CA VAL A 193 21.32 -9.18 24.12
C VAL A 193 19.91 -9.03 23.56
N GLY A 194 18.98 -8.56 24.38
CA GLY A 194 17.62 -8.23 23.93
C GLY A 194 17.42 -6.73 23.69
N ILE A 195 16.46 -6.40 22.83
CA ILE A 195 16.01 -5.03 22.56
C ILE A 195 14.48 -4.96 22.55
N LYS A 196 13.94 -3.75 22.71
CA LYS A 196 12.52 -3.45 22.50
C LYS A 196 12.36 -2.36 21.45
N ILE A 197 11.52 -2.64 20.46
CA ILE A 197 11.15 -1.74 19.38
C ILE A 197 9.70 -1.28 19.63
N GLU A 198 9.48 0.03 19.57
CA GLU A 198 8.16 0.64 19.75
C GLU A 198 7.94 1.70 18.67
N ASN A 199 7.12 1.36 17.68
CA ASN A 199 6.65 2.26 16.64
C ASN A 199 5.16 2.55 16.88
N ASN A 200 4.67 3.70 16.42
CA ASN A 200 3.30 4.15 16.67
C ASN A 200 2.62 4.72 15.42
N THR A 201 3.22 4.50 14.27
CA THR A 201 2.70 4.94 12.98
C THR A 201 2.16 3.70 12.26
N CYS A 202 0.98 3.82 11.67
CA CYS A 202 0.47 2.79 10.77
C CYS A 202 1.45 2.46 9.63
N THR A 203 1.29 1.27 9.08
CA THR A 203 2.16 0.69 8.05
C THR A 203 1.76 1.14 6.65
N THR A 204 2.71 1.36 5.76
CA THR A 204 2.47 1.60 4.33
C THR A 204 3.47 0.76 3.54
N ALA A 205 3.26 0.57 2.25
CA ALA A 205 4.21 -0.14 1.37
C ALA A 205 5.65 0.47 1.39
N ASN A 206 5.81 1.71 1.83
CA ASN A 206 7.09 2.42 1.92
C ASN A 206 7.59 2.62 3.36
N SER A 207 6.88 2.08 4.36
CA SER A 207 7.36 2.15 5.74
C SER A 207 8.71 1.48 5.84
N SER A 208 9.65 2.08 6.54
CA SER A 208 10.97 1.48 6.77
C SER A 208 11.62 2.13 7.98
N LYS A 209 12.19 1.30 8.84
CA LYS A 209 12.97 1.72 10.00
C LYS A 209 14.20 0.84 10.09
N THR A 210 15.16 1.32 10.87
CA THR A 210 16.41 0.60 11.10
C THR A 210 16.80 0.80 12.54
N VAL A 211 17.17 -0.29 13.22
CA VAL A 211 17.86 -0.23 14.49
C VAL A 211 19.36 -0.19 14.22
N SER A 212 20.08 0.74 14.84
CA SER A 212 21.54 0.83 14.70
C SER A 212 22.25 1.08 16.01
N ILE A 213 23.46 0.56 16.14
CA ILE A 213 24.31 0.73 17.32
C ILE A 213 25.55 1.55 17.00
N ARG A 214 26.00 2.37 17.96
CA ARG A 214 27.21 3.17 17.84
C ARG A 214 27.89 3.37 19.18
N ALA A 215 29.22 3.29 19.22
CA ALA A 215 30.02 3.79 20.34
C ALA A 215 30.24 5.29 20.17
N THR A 216 29.67 6.10 21.05
CA THR A 216 29.66 7.57 20.95
C THR A 216 30.77 8.22 21.76
N GLU A 217 31.25 7.54 22.80
CA GLU A 217 32.29 8.05 23.69
C GLU A 217 33.18 6.89 24.17
N ALA A 218 34.49 7.11 24.21
CA ALA A 218 35.43 6.29 24.97
C ALA A 218 36.42 7.21 25.69
N VAL A 219 36.37 7.24 27.02
CA VAL A 219 37.18 8.16 27.85
C VAL A 219 37.76 7.42 29.06
N THR A 220 39.07 7.57 29.24
CA THR A 220 39.83 6.96 30.35
C THR A 220 39.41 7.49 31.72
N ASP A 221 39.91 6.87 32.79
CA ASP A 221 39.72 7.31 34.18
C ASP A 221 38.24 7.53 34.56
N GLY A 222 37.40 6.56 34.22
CA GLY A 222 35.96 6.58 34.51
C GLY A 222 35.19 7.70 33.81
N GLY A 223 35.68 8.19 32.66
CA GLY A 223 35.06 9.28 31.92
C GLY A 223 35.62 10.68 32.22
N THR A 224 36.72 10.77 32.97
CA THR A 224 37.34 12.07 33.34
C THR A 224 38.72 12.31 32.71
N GLY A 225 39.27 11.30 32.06
CA GLY A 225 40.59 11.33 31.42
C GLY A 225 40.57 11.84 29.97
N TYR A 226 41.44 11.27 29.15
CA TYR A 226 41.52 11.59 27.72
C TYR A 226 40.60 10.68 26.88
N SER A 227 40.09 11.22 25.78
CA SER A 227 39.27 10.49 24.79
C SER A 227 40.12 9.55 23.94
N ILE A 228 39.57 8.37 23.65
CA ILE A 228 40.18 7.35 22.79
C ILE A 228 39.41 7.31 21.48
N ILE A 229 40.00 7.85 20.42
CA ILE A 229 39.34 7.97 19.11
C ILE A 229 39.01 6.58 18.52
N GLY A 230 39.97 5.64 18.59
CA GLY A 230 39.74 4.25 18.18
C GLY A 230 38.78 3.45 19.08
N GLY A 231 38.13 4.10 20.05
CA GLY A 231 37.03 3.56 20.85
C GLY A 231 35.65 4.15 20.51
N VAL A 232 35.56 4.99 19.48
CA VAL A 232 34.32 5.62 18.99
C VAL A 232 34.06 5.11 17.57
N SER A 233 32.83 4.73 17.25
CA SER A 233 32.49 4.13 15.95
C SER A 233 31.58 5.01 15.11
N ALA A 234 31.39 4.65 13.83
CA ALA A 234 30.20 4.99 13.07
C ALA A 234 28.99 4.14 13.52
N ALA A 235 27.79 4.50 13.07
CA ALA A 235 26.60 3.70 13.32
C ALA A 235 26.61 2.42 12.46
N GLN A 236 26.31 1.28 13.07
CA GLN A 236 26.21 -0.02 12.42
C GLN A 236 24.76 -0.49 12.46
N LYS A 237 24.22 -0.97 11.33
CA LYS A 237 22.88 -1.55 11.27
C LYS A 237 22.83 -2.84 12.10
N VAL A 238 21.77 -2.99 12.90
CA VAL A 238 21.48 -4.18 13.72
C VAL A 238 20.23 -4.90 13.23
N VAL A 239 19.14 -4.15 13.02
CA VAL A 239 17.86 -4.68 12.53
C VAL A 239 17.33 -3.81 11.40
N ASP A 240 16.85 -4.44 10.33
CA ASP A 240 16.08 -3.84 9.25
C ASP A 240 14.58 -4.12 9.47
N ILE A 241 13.77 -3.06 9.44
CA ILE A 241 12.33 -3.15 9.68
C ILE A 241 11.63 -2.67 8.41
N SER A 242 10.81 -3.54 7.81
CA SER A 242 10.13 -3.27 6.55
C SER A 242 8.77 -3.99 6.48
N PRO A 243 7.82 -3.49 5.67
CA PRO A 243 6.51 -4.09 5.52
C PRO A 243 6.60 -5.55 5.12
N GLN A 244 5.76 -6.35 5.75
CA GLN A 244 5.53 -7.72 5.36
C GLN A 244 4.47 -7.80 4.26
N PHE A 245 3.38 -7.06 4.42
CA PHE A 245 2.22 -7.15 3.55
C PHE A 245 2.22 -6.01 2.53
N TYR A 246 1.84 -6.33 1.29
CA TYR A 246 1.64 -5.35 0.23
C TYR A 246 0.28 -5.60 -0.40
N THR A 247 -0.62 -4.63 -0.27
CA THR A 247 -1.98 -4.66 -0.79
C THR A 247 -2.08 -3.84 -2.07
N PHE A 248 -2.91 -4.29 -3.01
CA PHE A 248 -3.16 -3.62 -4.28
C PHE A 248 -1.92 -3.30 -5.14
N PHE A 249 -0.83 -4.05 -4.97
CA PHE A 249 0.47 -3.70 -5.52
C PHE A 249 0.56 -3.88 -7.04
N GLY A 250 1.15 -2.90 -7.74
CA GLY A 250 1.43 -3.00 -9.18
C GLY A 250 0.21 -3.08 -10.09
N SER A 251 -0.97 -2.74 -9.58
CA SER A 251 -2.24 -2.77 -10.30
C SER A 251 -2.43 -1.57 -11.23
N SER A 252 -3.28 -1.74 -12.25
CA SER A 252 -3.67 -0.68 -13.19
C SER A 252 -5.19 -0.57 -13.25
N THR A 253 -5.71 0.65 -13.31
CA THR A 253 -7.15 0.91 -13.41
C THR A 253 -7.79 0.12 -14.56
N ALA A 254 -8.91 -0.54 -14.29
CA ALA A 254 -9.73 -1.18 -15.31
C ALA A 254 -10.61 -0.12 -15.98
N GLU A 255 -10.42 0.06 -17.28
CA GLU A 255 -11.20 1.00 -18.09
C GLU A 255 -12.20 0.23 -18.95
N ALA A 256 -13.46 0.66 -18.91
CA ALA A 256 -14.52 0.09 -19.74
C ALA A 256 -15.60 1.12 -20.05
N GLU A 257 -16.36 0.87 -21.10
CA GLU A 257 -17.46 1.72 -21.51
C GLU A 257 -18.77 0.97 -21.37
N VAL A 258 -19.80 1.63 -20.85
CA VAL A 258 -21.17 1.12 -20.92
C VAL A 258 -21.63 1.16 -22.36
N ASN A 259 -22.23 0.07 -22.85
CA ASN A 259 -22.76 -0.01 -24.20
C ASN A 259 -24.10 0.75 -24.30
N ALA A 260 -24.11 1.89 -24.97
CA ALA A 260 -25.27 2.74 -25.23
C ALA A 260 -26.01 2.36 -26.52
N GLU A 261 -25.53 1.37 -27.27
CA GLU A 261 -26.22 0.82 -28.46
C GLU A 261 -27.37 -0.12 -28.07
N SER A 262 -28.26 -0.35 -29.03
CA SER A 262 -29.38 -1.29 -28.95
C SER A 262 -29.01 -2.67 -29.48
N SER A 263 -27.73 -2.90 -29.82
CA SER A 263 -27.20 -4.22 -30.15
C SER A 263 -25.89 -4.54 -29.42
N ASP A 264 -25.68 -5.83 -29.16
CA ASP A 264 -24.42 -6.35 -28.63
C ASP A 264 -23.36 -6.52 -29.72
N SER A 265 -22.14 -6.92 -29.32
CA SER A 265 -21.01 -7.17 -30.24
C SER A 265 -21.25 -8.32 -31.24
N ALA A 266 -22.28 -9.15 -31.01
CA ALA A 266 -22.72 -10.21 -31.93
C ALA A 266 -23.90 -9.78 -32.82
N GLY A 267 -24.41 -8.56 -32.67
CA GLY A 267 -25.54 -8.00 -33.40
C GLY A 267 -26.91 -8.43 -32.88
N ASN A 268 -26.99 -9.00 -31.67
CA ASN A 268 -28.27 -9.29 -31.03
C ASN A 268 -28.85 -8.02 -30.42
N ALA A 269 -30.17 -7.86 -30.46
CA ALA A 269 -30.82 -6.71 -29.84
C ALA A 269 -30.72 -6.75 -28.31
N ILE A 270 -30.40 -5.61 -27.72
CA ILE A 270 -30.30 -5.38 -26.27
C ILE A 270 -31.03 -4.10 -25.88
N ILE A 271 -31.22 -3.90 -24.58
CA ILE A 271 -31.60 -2.60 -24.06
C ILE A 271 -30.30 -1.80 -23.85
N ALA A 272 -30.25 -0.58 -24.35
CA ALA A 272 -29.09 0.27 -24.16
C ALA A 272 -28.72 0.40 -22.67
N ARG A 273 -27.42 0.27 -22.40
CA ARG A 273 -26.76 0.34 -21.10
C ARG A 273 -27.02 -0.84 -20.16
N THR A 274 -27.44 -2.00 -20.68
CA THR A 274 -27.53 -3.21 -19.87
C THR A 274 -26.27 -4.09 -19.91
N GLU A 275 -25.32 -3.75 -20.78
CA GLU A 275 -24.02 -4.41 -20.91
C GLU A 275 -22.88 -3.39 -21.08
N PHE A 276 -21.65 -3.85 -20.87
CA PHE A 276 -20.45 -3.10 -21.23
C PHE A 276 -20.07 -3.38 -22.67
N VAL A 277 -19.30 -2.47 -23.27
CA VAL A 277 -18.63 -2.74 -24.55
C VAL A 277 -17.56 -3.79 -24.30
N TYR A 278 -17.64 -4.89 -25.04
CA TYR A 278 -16.68 -5.98 -24.97
C TYR A 278 -16.45 -6.58 -26.35
N ASN A 279 -15.29 -7.21 -26.52
CA ASN A 279 -14.96 -7.91 -27.75
C ASN A 279 -15.08 -9.42 -27.56
N ALA A 280 -16.20 -10.00 -27.99
CA ALA A 280 -16.46 -11.43 -27.85
C ALA A 280 -15.40 -12.34 -28.51
N GLY A 281 -14.66 -11.81 -29.51
CA GLY A 281 -13.64 -12.54 -30.26
C GLY A 281 -12.22 -12.41 -29.72
N ASP A 282 -11.97 -11.51 -28.77
CA ASP A 282 -10.66 -11.26 -28.18
C ASP A 282 -10.64 -11.63 -26.69
N VAL A 283 -9.93 -12.70 -26.38
CA VAL A 283 -9.79 -13.22 -25.00
C VAL A 283 -9.00 -12.25 -24.14
N THR A 284 -8.09 -11.45 -24.71
CA THR A 284 -7.30 -10.47 -23.95
C THR A 284 -8.12 -9.26 -23.52
N ASP A 285 -9.01 -8.77 -24.38
CA ASP A 285 -9.97 -7.71 -24.01
C ASP A 285 -10.91 -8.18 -22.89
N GLN A 286 -11.34 -9.45 -22.95
CA GLN A 286 -12.23 -10.07 -21.95
C GLN A 286 -11.57 -10.33 -20.59
N LEU A 287 -10.26 -10.12 -20.45
CA LEU A 287 -9.60 -10.11 -19.14
C LEU A 287 -9.95 -8.87 -18.32
N VAL A 288 -10.44 -7.81 -18.97
CA VAL A 288 -10.82 -6.52 -18.36
C VAL A 288 -12.30 -6.25 -18.55
N ALA A 289 -12.83 -6.31 -19.77
CA ALA A 289 -14.24 -5.97 -20.05
C ALA A 289 -14.97 -7.17 -20.63
N LYS A 290 -15.99 -7.64 -19.92
CA LYS A 290 -16.93 -8.69 -20.34
C LYS A 290 -18.32 -8.09 -20.46
N GLN A 291 -19.24 -8.86 -21.02
CA GLN A 291 -20.60 -8.38 -21.29
C GLN A 291 -21.28 -7.72 -20.06
N HIS A 292 -21.16 -8.28 -18.86
CA HIS A 292 -21.81 -7.72 -17.66
C HIS A 292 -20.85 -7.45 -16.51
N GLU A 293 -19.54 -7.50 -16.78
CA GLU A 293 -18.49 -7.46 -15.75
C GLU A 293 -17.32 -6.62 -16.25
N VAL A 294 -16.75 -5.80 -15.37
CA VAL A 294 -15.46 -5.12 -15.60
C VAL A 294 -14.52 -5.56 -14.49
N VAL A 295 -13.40 -6.17 -14.85
CA VAL A 295 -12.47 -6.87 -13.97
C VAL A 295 -11.24 -6.00 -13.74
N TYR A 296 -11.05 -5.59 -12.48
CA TYR A 296 -9.80 -5.02 -12.00
C TYR A 296 -8.95 -6.09 -11.33
N LYS A 297 -7.84 -6.44 -11.98
CA LYS A 297 -6.82 -7.35 -11.45
C LYS A 297 -5.90 -6.60 -10.50
N THR A 298 -5.64 -7.19 -9.35
CA THR A 298 -4.74 -6.64 -8.36
C THR A 298 -3.91 -7.73 -7.69
N SER A 299 -2.89 -7.33 -6.92
CA SER A 299 -1.94 -8.27 -6.32
C SER A 299 -1.69 -7.99 -4.85
N PHE A 300 -1.53 -9.10 -4.12
CA PHE A 300 -1.25 -9.14 -2.70
C PHE A 300 0.02 -9.94 -2.45
N TYR A 301 0.93 -9.41 -1.65
CA TYR A 301 2.18 -10.09 -1.29
C TYR A 301 2.32 -10.22 0.22
N ASN A 302 2.77 -11.39 0.67
CA ASN A 302 3.18 -11.65 2.04
C ASN A 302 4.64 -12.11 2.06
N ARG A 303 5.52 -11.28 2.63
CA ARG A 303 6.96 -11.57 2.75
C ARG A 303 7.34 -12.43 3.97
N GLY A 304 6.37 -12.88 4.76
CA GLY A 304 6.64 -13.62 5.99
C GLY A 304 7.43 -14.90 5.74
N ALA A 305 7.09 -15.65 4.69
CA ALA A 305 7.81 -16.87 4.34
C ALA A 305 9.14 -16.57 3.63
N GLY A 306 10.26 -16.75 4.35
CA GLY A 306 11.61 -16.86 3.76
C GLY A 306 12.41 -15.56 3.62
N ASP A 307 11.82 -14.39 3.90
CA ASP A 307 12.49 -13.09 3.76
C ASP A 307 12.71 -12.34 5.09
N LEU A 308 11.92 -12.65 6.13
CA LEU A 308 11.93 -12.00 7.44
C LEU A 308 12.27 -13.02 8.54
N ASP A 309 12.94 -12.54 9.60
CA ASP A 309 13.25 -13.35 10.78
C ASP A 309 12.07 -13.37 11.76
N GLN A 310 11.38 -12.23 11.95
CA GLN A 310 10.09 -12.17 12.64
C GLN A 310 9.02 -11.56 11.75
N ALA A 311 7.88 -12.23 11.68
CA ALA A 311 6.75 -11.91 10.81
C ALA A 311 5.41 -12.20 11.51
N ILE A 312 4.36 -11.48 11.12
CA ILE A 312 2.98 -11.77 11.50
C ILE A 312 2.56 -13.08 10.85
N THR A 313 1.92 -13.95 11.63
CA THR A 313 1.17 -15.09 11.10
C THR A 313 -0.29 -14.67 11.04
N LEU A 314 -0.86 -14.61 9.82
CA LEU A 314 -2.24 -14.22 9.67
C LEU A 314 -3.18 -15.20 10.39
N ASP A 315 -4.15 -14.67 11.11
CA ASP A 315 -5.21 -15.41 11.78
C ASP A 315 -6.62 -14.87 11.46
N ALA A 316 -7.62 -15.29 12.24
CA ALA A 316 -9.02 -14.99 11.98
C ALA A 316 -9.47 -13.60 12.47
N ASP A 317 -8.64 -12.91 13.26
CA ASP A 317 -8.91 -11.54 13.70
C ASP A 317 -8.29 -10.51 12.70
N ASP A 318 -7.56 -10.96 11.68
CA ASP A 318 -6.95 -10.12 10.65
C ASP A 318 -7.87 -9.93 9.44
N HIS A 319 -8.16 -8.68 9.09
CA HIS A 319 -9.10 -8.34 8.02
C HIS A 319 -8.57 -7.26 7.07
N LEU A 320 -8.87 -7.40 5.78
CA LEU A 320 -8.84 -6.27 4.85
C LEU A 320 -10.19 -5.58 4.86
N GLU A 321 -10.30 -4.49 5.62
CA GLU A 321 -11.45 -3.61 5.57
C GLU A 321 -11.47 -2.86 4.23
N THR A 322 -12.56 -2.99 3.45
CA THR A 322 -12.70 -2.29 2.16
C THR A 322 -14.04 -1.59 2.04
N ALA A 323 -14.03 -0.30 1.70
CA ALA A 323 -15.21 0.48 1.36
C ALA A 323 -15.24 0.81 -0.15
N PHE A 324 -16.32 0.46 -0.84
CA PHE A 324 -16.46 0.74 -2.28
C PHE A 324 -17.12 2.11 -2.51
N VAL A 325 -16.33 3.09 -2.97
CA VAL A 325 -16.81 4.45 -3.23
C VAL A 325 -16.88 4.72 -4.74
N ALA A 326 -18.04 5.14 -5.22
CA ALA A 326 -18.22 5.60 -6.60
C ALA A 326 -18.30 7.13 -6.68
N SER A 327 -17.65 7.73 -7.68
CA SER A 327 -17.66 9.20 -7.85
C SER A 327 -19.01 9.77 -8.30
N ALA A 328 -19.88 8.91 -8.83
CA ALA A 328 -21.26 9.18 -9.17
C ALA A 328 -22.05 7.86 -9.10
N ASP A 329 -23.37 7.93 -8.96
CA ASP A 329 -24.27 6.77 -8.85
C ASP A 329 -24.10 5.82 -10.05
N PRO A 330 -23.58 4.59 -9.86
CA PRO A 330 -23.45 3.60 -10.92
C PRO A 330 -24.79 3.03 -11.39
N GLY A 331 -25.84 3.15 -10.58
CA GLY A 331 -27.13 2.48 -10.75
C GLY A 331 -27.32 1.34 -9.74
N ALA A 332 -28.59 1.11 -9.36
CA ALA A 332 -28.92 0.19 -8.27
C ALA A 332 -28.56 -1.29 -8.52
N THR A 333 -28.40 -1.69 -9.78
CA THR A 333 -28.03 -3.05 -10.19
C THR A 333 -26.52 -3.26 -10.33
N VAL A 334 -25.74 -2.20 -10.27
CA VAL A 334 -24.29 -2.28 -10.38
C VAL A 334 -23.73 -2.51 -8.99
N LYS A 335 -22.95 -3.58 -8.84
CA LYS A 335 -22.36 -4.03 -7.57
C LYS A 335 -20.88 -4.31 -7.75
N MET A 336 -20.14 -4.38 -6.64
CA MET A 336 -18.77 -4.86 -6.61
C MET A 336 -18.73 -6.29 -6.11
N GLY A 337 -18.07 -7.21 -6.78
CA GLY A 337 -17.71 -8.50 -6.18
C GLY A 337 -16.20 -8.65 -6.07
N LEU A 338 -15.79 -9.65 -5.30
CA LEU A 338 -14.40 -10.04 -5.08
C LEU A 338 -14.24 -11.49 -5.54
N TRP A 339 -13.15 -11.79 -6.26
CA TRP A 339 -12.83 -13.15 -6.68
C TRP A 339 -11.36 -13.42 -6.40
N ASN A 340 -11.08 -14.63 -5.92
CA ASN A 340 -9.75 -15.13 -5.58
C ASN A 340 -9.20 -16.10 -6.64
N ALA A 341 -9.98 -16.35 -7.70
CA ALA A 341 -9.58 -17.26 -8.75
C ALA A 341 -10.09 -16.84 -10.13
N ARG A 342 -9.22 -17.01 -11.12
CA ARG A 342 -9.52 -16.88 -12.55
C ARG A 342 -8.83 -17.99 -13.33
N LEU A 343 -9.54 -18.58 -14.29
CA LEU A 343 -8.99 -19.60 -15.19
C LEU A 343 -8.09 -18.92 -16.24
N ALA A 344 -6.80 -19.24 -16.28
CA ALA A 344 -5.84 -18.63 -17.20
C ALA A 344 -6.19 -18.88 -18.67
N ALA A 345 -6.77 -20.05 -18.97
CA ALA A 345 -7.13 -20.41 -20.35
C ALA A 345 -8.27 -19.57 -20.95
N THR A 346 -9.19 -19.06 -20.12
CA THR A 346 -10.43 -18.41 -20.58
C THR A 346 -10.64 -17.01 -20.01
N GLY A 347 -9.92 -16.63 -18.96
CA GLY A 347 -10.18 -15.41 -18.19
C GLY A 347 -11.48 -15.46 -17.38
N ALA A 348 -12.14 -16.63 -17.29
CA ALA A 348 -13.37 -16.79 -16.52
C ALA A 348 -13.05 -16.72 -15.02
N LEU A 349 -13.85 -15.93 -14.30
CA LEU A 349 -13.81 -15.87 -12.85
C LEU A 349 -14.39 -17.19 -12.31
N ASP A 350 -13.76 -17.76 -11.29
CA ASP A 350 -14.11 -19.10 -10.79
C ASP A 350 -14.64 -19.04 -9.36
N THR A 351 -13.78 -18.71 -8.40
CA THR A 351 -14.12 -18.64 -6.99
C THR A 351 -14.36 -17.20 -6.57
N GLN A 352 -15.61 -16.90 -6.20
CA GLN A 352 -15.99 -15.63 -5.60
C GLN A 352 -15.60 -15.65 -4.12
N GLU A 353 -14.94 -14.59 -3.65
CA GLU A 353 -14.47 -14.46 -2.27
C GLU A 353 -15.63 -14.06 -1.35
N GLU A 354 -15.70 -14.67 -0.18
CA GLU A 354 -16.71 -14.35 0.82
C GLU A 354 -16.33 -13.06 1.57
N VAL A 355 -17.33 -12.38 2.13
CA VAL A 355 -17.13 -11.21 2.99
C VAL A 355 -17.87 -11.45 4.30
N GLU A 356 -17.24 -11.13 5.41
CA GLU A 356 -17.79 -11.36 6.76
C GLU A 356 -18.80 -10.28 7.12
N THR A 357 -18.61 -9.07 6.60
CA THR A 357 -19.54 -7.96 6.72
C THR A 357 -20.18 -7.63 5.37
N GLY A 358 -21.52 -7.64 5.32
CA GLY A 358 -22.30 -7.17 4.17
C GLY A 358 -22.86 -8.29 3.30
N THR A 359 -22.67 -8.17 1.98
CA THR A 359 -23.18 -9.09 0.97
C THR A 359 -22.08 -9.38 -0.04
N LEU A 360 -22.07 -10.60 -0.57
CA LEU A 360 -21.09 -11.10 -1.56
C LEU A 360 -20.92 -10.17 -2.78
N LEU A 361 -22.00 -9.50 -3.17
CA LEU A 361 -21.97 -8.38 -4.10
C LEU A 361 -22.21 -7.09 -3.30
N GLY A 362 -21.15 -6.31 -3.12
CA GLY A 362 -21.12 -5.06 -2.39
C GLY A 362 -21.78 -3.90 -3.13
N GLU A 363 -22.31 -2.96 -2.34
CA GLU A 363 -22.94 -1.74 -2.82
C GLU A 363 -21.95 -0.57 -2.82
N PHE A 364 -22.21 0.42 -3.69
CA PHE A 364 -21.40 1.62 -3.77
C PHE A 364 -21.97 2.74 -2.91
N GLY A 365 -21.13 3.32 -2.05
CA GLY A 365 -21.40 4.63 -1.48
C GLY A 365 -20.95 5.74 -2.44
N LEU A 366 -21.60 6.90 -2.40
CA LEU A 366 -21.14 8.10 -3.13
C LEU A 366 -20.04 8.86 -2.38
N THR A 367 -19.88 8.54 -1.10
CA THR A 367 -18.82 9.03 -0.22
C THR A 367 -18.38 7.89 0.67
N GLU A 368 -17.14 7.95 1.14
CA GLU A 368 -16.60 7.00 2.12
C GLU A 368 -17.50 6.87 3.36
N ALA A 369 -17.98 8.01 3.91
CA ALA A 369 -18.82 8.03 5.10
C ALA A 369 -20.19 7.32 4.92
N THR A 370 -20.61 7.09 3.68
CA THR A 370 -21.89 6.42 3.34
C THR A 370 -21.70 5.05 2.72
N ALA A 371 -20.46 4.67 2.41
CA ALA A 371 -20.15 3.36 1.87
C ALA A 371 -20.16 2.34 3.01
N THR A 372 -20.69 1.16 2.74
CA THR A 372 -20.51 0.02 3.64
C THR A 372 -19.04 -0.40 3.62
N VAL A 373 -18.48 -0.66 4.80
CA VAL A 373 -17.18 -1.31 4.96
C VAL A 373 -17.42 -2.81 4.94
N TYR A 374 -16.70 -3.51 4.06
CA TYR A 374 -16.72 -4.95 3.89
C TYR A 374 -15.44 -5.50 4.48
N ASP A 375 -15.57 -6.51 5.33
CA ASP A 375 -14.44 -7.20 5.94
C ASP A 375 -14.22 -8.50 5.19
N THR A 376 -12.98 -8.76 4.80
CA THR A 376 -12.54 -9.98 4.13
C THR A 376 -11.36 -10.52 4.91
N GLU A 377 -11.35 -11.80 5.23
CA GLU A 377 -10.25 -12.43 5.97
C GLU A 377 -8.92 -12.17 5.24
N ALA A 378 -7.93 -11.63 5.95
CA ALA A 378 -6.64 -11.31 5.36
C ALA A 378 -5.96 -12.58 4.81
N LEU A 379 -6.12 -13.70 5.51
CA LEU A 379 -5.58 -14.99 5.08
C LEU A 379 -6.02 -15.37 3.67
N ASP A 380 -7.30 -15.17 3.34
CA ASP A 380 -7.85 -15.51 2.02
C ASP A 380 -7.31 -14.58 0.92
N ILE A 381 -7.13 -13.30 1.24
CA ILE A 381 -6.62 -12.33 0.28
C ILE A 381 -5.14 -12.52 -0.02
N PHE A 382 -4.34 -12.96 0.95
CA PHE A 382 -2.91 -13.22 0.75
C PHE A 382 -2.59 -14.65 0.30
N THR A 383 -3.58 -15.55 0.25
CA THR A 383 -3.39 -16.95 -0.11
C THR A 383 -4.17 -17.31 -1.37
N PRO A 384 -3.52 -17.82 -2.43
CA PRO A 384 -4.23 -18.27 -3.63
C PRO A 384 -5.26 -19.35 -3.31
N GLU A 385 -6.42 -19.24 -3.94
CA GLU A 385 -7.45 -20.26 -3.88
C GLU A 385 -6.89 -21.61 -4.37
N ALA A 386 -6.96 -22.64 -3.51
CA ALA A 386 -6.34 -23.94 -3.76
C ALA A 386 -7.14 -24.84 -4.71
N THR A 387 -8.43 -24.59 -4.88
CA THR A 387 -9.38 -25.49 -5.56
C THR A 387 -10.03 -24.92 -6.82
N GLY A 388 -9.87 -23.62 -7.08
CA GLY A 388 -10.42 -22.90 -8.23
C GLY A 388 -9.37 -22.08 -8.96
N GLY A 389 -9.56 -21.90 -10.27
CA GLY A 389 -8.66 -21.11 -11.11
C GLY A 389 -7.26 -21.69 -11.31
N ASP A 390 -6.38 -20.86 -11.89
CA ASP A 390 -4.95 -21.13 -12.01
C ASP A 390 -4.19 -20.19 -11.07
N ALA A 391 -3.38 -20.74 -10.16
CA ALA A 391 -2.51 -19.93 -9.32
C ALA A 391 -1.38 -19.31 -10.15
N GLU A 392 -1.31 -17.99 -10.16
CA GLU A 392 -0.28 -17.25 -10.88
C GLU A 392 1.04 -17.24 -10.08
N ALA A 393 2.16 -17.30 -10.80
CA ALA A 393 3.47 -17.24 -10.15
C ALA A 393 3.80 -15.79 -9.77
N ASN A 394 4.49 -15.60 -8.64
CA ASN A 394 5.00 -14.31 -8.21
C ASN A 394 5.83 -13.64 -9.34
N PRO A 395 5.39 -12.49 -9.89
CA PRO A 395 6.07 -11.83 -11.01
C PRO A 395 7.24 -10.92 -10.59
N ALA A 396 7.51 -10.78 -9.28
CA ALA A 396 8.57 -9.92 -8.77
C ALA A 396 9.95 -10.34 -9.30
N ALA A 397 10.75 -9.35 -9.72
CA ALA A 397 12.12 -9.61 -10.17
C ALA A 397 13.02 -9.92 -8.97
N ALA A 398 14.08 -10.71 -9.18
CA ALA A 398 15.07 -11.09 -8.16
C ALA A 398 15.76 -9.93 -7.40
N THR A 399 15.65 -8.70 -7.90
CA THR A 399 16.17 -7.49 -7.25
C THR A 399 15.14 -6.79 -6.35
N SER A 400 13.87 -7.21 -6.39
CA SER A 400 12.80 -6.70 -5.55
C SER A 400 12.83 -7.39 -4.19
N ASN A 401 12.42 -6.67 -3.15
CA ASN A 401 12.16 -7.24 -1.83
C ASN A 401 10.91 -8.16 -1.80
N LEU A 402 10.12 -8.20 -2.86
CA LEU A 402 8.97 -9.10 -3.02
C LEU A 402 9.33 -10.41 -3.71
N PHE A 403 10.60 -10.61 -4.09
CA PHE A 403 11.02 -11.82 -4.76
C PHE A 403 11.00 -13.02 -3.83
N GLY A 404 10.22 -14.04 -4.16
CA GLY A 404 10.09 -15.24 -3.33
C GLY A 404 9.03 -15.13 -2.23
N ALA A 405 8.42 -13.94 -2.06
CA ALA A 405 7.26 -13.74 -1.21
C ALA A 405 6.07 -14.57 -1.69
N ASP A 406 5.20 -14.95 -0.77
CA ASP A 406 3.89 -15.50 -1.09
C ASP A 406 3.08 -14.45 -1.84
N TYR A 407 2.37 -14.89 -2.88
CA TYR A 407 1.73 -14.03 -3.85
C TYR A 407 0.33 -14.53 -4.15
N ASN A 408 -0.62 -13.59 -4.14
CA ASN A 408 -1.98 -13.84 -4.58
C ASN A 408 -2.49 -12.75 -5.54
N GLU A 409 -3.37 -13.16 -6.46
CA GLU A 409 -4.12 -12.28 -7.34
C GLU A 409 -5.59 -12.24 -6.94
N MET A 410 -6.07 -11.04 -6.64
CA MET A 410 -7.50 -10.81 -6.44
C MET A 410 -8.08 -10.06 -7.63
N PHE A 411 -9.36 -10.29 -7.88
CA PHE A 411 -10.12 -9.63 -8.93
C PHE A 411 -11.32 -8.91 -8.31
N TYR A 412 -11.27 -7.58 -8.33
CA TYR A 412 -12.41 -6.75 -7.94
C TYR A 412 -13.21 -6.49 -9.21
N VAL A 413 -14.50 -6.79 -9.21
CA VAL A 413 -15.29 -6.76 -10.45
C VAL A 413 -16.57 -5.96 -10.28
N VAL A 414 -16.67 -4.89 -11.07
CA VAL A 414 -17.93 -4.17 -11.25
C VAL A 414 -18.86 -5.04 -12.08
N THR A 415 -19.98 -5.46 -11.47
CA THR A 415 -20.93 -6.41 -12.05
C THR A 415 -22.30 -5.75 -12.21
N ASN A 416 -22.89 -5.84 -13.39
CA ASN A 416 -24.30 -5.50 -13.59
C ASN A 416 -25.18 -6.72 -13.30
N THR A 417 -26.22 -6.54 -12.50
CA THR A 417 -27.10 -7.62 -12.06
C THR A 417 -28.51 -7.50 -12.65
N ILE A 418 -29.23 -8.61 -12.64
CA ILE A 418 -30.66 -8.64 -12.96
C ILE A 418 -31.42 -8.20 -11.70
N PRO A 419 -32.24 -7.13 -11.74
CA PRO A 419 -33.07 -6.74 -10.61
C PRO A 419 -33.95 -7.88 -10.12
N ALA A 420 -34.19 -7.94 -8.80
CA ALA A 420 -35.07 -8.95 -8.22
C ALA A 420 -36.46 -8.93 -8.89
N GLY A 421 -36.85 -10.06 -9.49
CA GLY A 421 -38.14 -10.22 -10.18
C GLY A 421 -38.16 -9.74 -11.63
N ALA A 422 -37.04 -9.29 -12.19
CA ALA A 422 -36.87 -9.00 -13.61
C ALA A 422 -36.25 -10.17 -14.39
N THR A 423 -36.32 -10.10 -15.71
CA THR A 423 -35.64 -11.04 -16.63
C THR A 423 -34.43 -10.43 -17.33
N ASP A 424 -34.34 -9.10 -17.33
CA ASP A 424 -33.33 -8.33 -18.04
C ASP A 424 -32.40 -7.63 -17.05
N TYR A 425 -31.15 -7.42 -17.45
CA TYR A 425 -30.17 -6.68 -16.66
C TYR A 425 -30.59 -5.22 -16.45
N GLY A 426 -30.14 -4.62 -15.35
CA GLY A 426 -30.45 -3.23 -15.06
C GLY A 426 -29.75 -2.25 -16.01
N VAL A 427 -30.36 -1.07 -16.19
CA VAL A 427 -29.76 0.04 -16.93
C VAL A 427 -28.70 0.70 -16.07
N MET A 428 -27.45 0.69 -16.54
CA MET A 428 -26.31 1.29 -15.86
C MET A 428 -26.20 2.80 -16.12
N ASN A 429 -25.70 3.53 -15.14
CA ASN A 429 -25.16 4.87 -15.38
C ASN A 429 -23.70 4.75 -15.85
N PHE A 430 -23.07 5.88 -16.16
CA PHE A 430 -21.73 5.95 -16.73
C PHE A 430 -21.01 7.24 -16.29
N ASN A 431 -19.75 7.40 -16.68
CA ASN A 431 -18.85 8.48 -16.29
C ASN A 431 -18.64 8.55 -14.77
N TYR A 432 -18.31 7.41 -14.18
CA TYR A 432 -17.94 7.29 -12.77
C TYR A 432 -16.65 6.49 -12.60
N ASN A 433 -15.94 6.79 -11.53
CA ASN A 433 -14.79 6.01 -11.07
C ASN A 433 -15.20 5.23 -9.83
N VAL A 434 -14.64 4.03 -9.68
CA VAL A 434 -14.75 3.24 -8.45
C VAL A 434 -13.42 3.27 -7.72
N LYS A 435 -13.47 3.74 -6.48
CA LYS A 435 -12.33 3.95 -5.60
C LYS A 435 -12.52 3.16 -4.31
N PRO A 436 -12.00 1.91 -4.24
CA PRO A 436 -11.90 1.20 -2.99
C PRO A 436 -10.98 1.97 -2.04
N THR A 437 -11.51 2.30 -0.87
CA THR A 437 -10.71 2.76 0.27
C THR A 437 -10.51 1.58 1.20
N TYR A 438 -9.29 1.29 1.61
CA TYR A 438 -8.97 0.06 2.34
C TYR A 438 -7.98 0.25 3.48
N THR A 439 -8.02 -0.66 4.44
CA THR A 439 -7.12 -0.79 5.59
C THR A 439 -6.87 -2.28 5.83
N LEU A 440 -5.61 -2.69 6.03
CA LEU A 440 -5.32 -4.02 6.60
C LEU A 440 -5.22 -3.86 8.12
N ASP A 441 -6.21 -4.40 8.82
CA ASP A 441 -6.35 -4.37 10.28
C ASP A 441 -5.96 -5.73 10.84
N PHE A 442 -5.07 -5.77 11.82
CA PHE A 442 -4.62 -7.02 12.45
C PHE A 442 -5.38 -7.39 13.72
N GLY A 443 -6.36 -6.57 14.15
CA GLY A 443 -7.18 -6.83 15.33
C GLY A 443 -6.42 -6.82 16.67
N THR A 444 -5.10 -6.68 16.66
CA THR A 444 -4.20 -6.85 17.80
C THR A 444 -3.56 -5.52 18.20
N GLU A 445 -3.73 -5.10 19.45
CA GLU A 445 -3.29 -3.77 19.95
C GLU A 445 -1.77 -3.52 19.84
N THR A 446 -0.96 -4.57 19.88
CA THR A 446 0.51 -4.48 19.79
C THR A 446 1.04 -4.48 18.36
N GLU A 447 0.18 -4.75 17.38
CA GLU A 447 0.51 -4.77 15.96
C GLU A 447 0.08 -3.45 15.31
N LEU A 448 0.75 -3.09 14.21
CA LEU A 448 0.57 -1.84 13.51
C LEU A 448 -0.18 -2.10 12.20
N ASP A 449 -1.47 -1.80 12.24
CA ASP A 449 -2.35 -1.76 11.07
C ASP A 449 -1.75 -0.96 9.93
N HIS A 450 -2.16 -1.29 8.72
CA HIS A 450 -1.85 -0.47 7.56
C HIS A 450 -2.60 0.86 7.64
N CYS A 451 -1.98 1.91 7.10
CA CYS A 451 -2.65 3.18 6.95
C CYS A 451 -3.79 3.02 5.96
N LYS A 452 -4.89 3.75 6.21
CA LYS A 452 -5.99 3.82 5.25
C LYS A 452 -5.50 4.39 3.92
N GLU A 453 -5.68 3.64 2.84
CA GLU A 453 -5.29 4.01 1.49
C GLU A 453 -6.48 3.96 0.51
N GLU A 454 -6.32 4.57 -0.66
CA GLU A 454 -7.32 4.58 -1.74
C GLU A 454 -6.64 4.19 -3.06
N VAL A 455 -7.30 3.33 -3.83
CA VAL A 455 -6.90 3.01 -5.21
C VAL A 455 -8.03 3.32 -6.18
N THR A 456 -7.72 3.75 -7.41
CA THR A 456 -8.74 3.84 -8.47
C THR A 456 -8.80 2.51 -9.20
N SER A 457 -9.78 1.68 -8.84
CA SER A 457 -9.94 0.33 -9.40
C SER A 457 -10.56 0.36 -10.80
N HIS A 458 -11.59 1.18 -11.01
CA HIS A 458 -12.35 1.21 -12.26
C HIS A 458 -12.60 2.65 -12.73
N GLN A 459 -12.60 2.83 -14.05
CA GLN A 459 -13.07 4.04 -14.73
C GLN A 459 -14.10 3.62 -15.78
N ILE A 460 -15.36 3.95 -15.52
CA ILE A 460 -16.49 3.51 -16.34
C ILE A 460 -17.01 4.69 -17.16
N GLY A 461 -16.80 4.62 -18.47
CA GLY A 461 -17.28 5.58 -19.46
C GLY A 461 -18.55 5.12 -20.17
N VAL A 462 -18.80 5.69 -21.35
CA VAL A 462 -19.89 5.33 -22.25
C VAL A 462 -19.38 5.39 -23.70
N ASN A 463 -19.78 4.43 -24.53
CA ASN A 463 -19.42 4.40 -25.95
C ASN A 463 -20.29 5.36 -26.77
N GLY A 464 -20.13 6.66 -26.52
CA GLY A 464 -20.88 7.67 -27.24
C GLY A 464 -20.71 9.09 -26.71
N ALA A 465 -21.31 10.03 -27.43
CA ALA A 465 -21.41 11.42 -27.03
C ALA A 465 -22.54 11.62 -26.02
N VAL A 466 -22.31 12.48 -25.02
CA VAL A 466 -23.32 12.84 -24.01
C VAL A 466 -23.66 14.32 -24.13
N LEU A 467 -24.94 14.62 -24.35
CA LEU A 467 -25.47 15.97 -24.50
C LEU A 467 -26.48 16.28 -23.39
N LYS A 468 -26.18 17.24 -22.52
CA LYS A 468 -27.06 17.64 -21.42
C LYS A 468 -27.83 18.92 -21.75
N VAL A 469 -29.14 18.87 -21.59
CA VAL A 469 -30.09 19.96 -21.85
C VAL A 469 -30.84 20.28 -20.56
N PRO A 470 -30.34 21.22 -19.72
CA PRO A 470 -30.87 21.48 -18.37
C PRO A 470 -32.23 22.17 -18.32
N TYR A 471 -32.69 22.76 -19.43
CA TYR A 471 -33.95 23.51 -19.49
C TYR A 471 -34.72 23.21 -20.78
N ALA A 472 -35.31 22.02 -20.85
CA ALA A 472 -36.29 21.66 -21.88
C ALA A 472 -37.71 21.91 -21.36
N VAL A 473 -38.57 22.44 -22.22
CA VAL A 473 -39.96 22.76 -21.87
C VAL A 473 -40.87 22.00 -22.84
N SER A 474 -41.82 21.22 -22.33
CA SER A 474 -42.77 20.43 -23.13
C SER A 474 -43.89 21.28 -23.75
N ALA A 475 -43.50 22.33 -24.48
CA ALA A 475 -44.39 23.16 -25.27
C ALA A 475 -44.35 22.76 -26.74
N GLU A 476 -45.46 22.98 -27.44
CA GLU A 476 -45.55 22.77 -28.89
C GLU A 476 -44.46 23.55 -29.63
N GLY A 477 -43.67 22.85 -30.46
CA GLY A 477 -42.60 23.44 -31.26
C GLY A 477 -41.26 23.64 -30.55
N ASN A 478 -41.13 23.28 -29.26
CA ASN A 478 -39.82 23.18 -28.61
C ASN A 478 -39.13 21.88 -29.00
N PHE A 479 -37.84 21.95 -29.30
CA PHE A 479 -37.11 20.78 -29.76
C PHE A 479 -35.63 20.80 -29.39
N VAL A 480 -35.02 19.62 -29.42
CA VAL A 480 -33.57 19.44 -29.41
C VAL A 480 -33.18 18.86 -30.76
N ARG A 481 -32.23 19.51 -31.43
CA ARG A 481 -31.62 19.00 -32.65
C ARG A 481 -30.31 18.33 -32.30
N VAL A 482 -30.14 17.10 -32.73
CA VAL A 482 -28.87 16.35 -32.65
C VAL A 482 -28.34 16.20 -34.07
N THR A 483 -27.10 16.61 -34.28
CA THR A 483 -26.35 16.45 -35.53
C THR A 483 -25.28 15.40 -35.33
N ASN A 484 -25.25 14.41 -36.23
CA ASN A 484 -24.21 13.40 -36.30
C ASN A 484 -23.32 13.70 -37.51
N GLU A 485 -22.10 14.15 -37.24
CA GLU A 485 -21.04 14.36 -38.23
C GLU A 485 -20.17 13.12 -38.42
N HIS A 486 -20.46 12.00 -37.76
CA HIS A 486 -19.81 10.73 -38.00
C HIS A 486 -20.16 10.17 -39.39
N ASP A 487 -19.33 9.25 -39.89
CA ASP A 487 -19.54 8.58 -41.18
C ASP A 487 -20.56 7.43 -41.08
N GLU A 488 -20.99 7.08 -39.87
CA GLU A 488 -21.96 6.01 -39.59
C GLU A 488 -23.21 6.57 -38.89
N ALA A 489 -24.33 5.85 -39.00
CA ALA A 489 -25.54 6.20 -38.27
C ALA A 489 -25.32 5.98 -36.77
N ALA A 490 -25.90 6.85 -35.94
CA ALA A 490 -25.78 6.79 -34.50
C ALA A 490 -27.16 6.59 -33.87
N GLU A 491 -27.26 5.71 -32.89
CA GLU A 491 -28.44 5.55 -32.07
C GLU A 491 -28.52 6.64 -31.01
N VAL A 492 -29.73 6.99 -30.61
CA VAL A 492 -29.98 8.02 -29.61
C VAL A 492 -30.90 7.48 -28.53
N THR A 493 -30.42 7.58 -27.30
CA THR A 493 -31.23 7.42 -26.10
C THR A 493 -31.28 8.71 -25.31
N VAL A 494 -32.31 8.86 -24.47
CA VAL A 494 -32.45 10.03 -23.61
C VAL A 494 -32.85 9.63 -22.19
N ASP A 495 -32.24 10.31 -21.23
CA ASP A 495 -32.67 10.30 -19.83
C ASP A 495 -33.48 11.57 -19.56
N LEU A 496 -34.64 11.41 -18.93
CA LEU A 496 -35.54 12.52 -18.59
C LEU A 496 -35.63 12.66 -17.08
N PHE A 497 -35.48 13.90 -16.62
CA PHE A 497 -35.66 14.30 -15.23
C PHE A 497 -36.69 15.42 -15.18
N SER A 498 -37.80 15.23 -14.45
CA SER A 498 -38.79 16.29 -14.21
C SER A 498 -38.54 17.06 -12.92
N GLU A 499 -39.03 18.29 -12.90
CA GLU A 499 -39.18 19.06 -11.67
C GLU A 499 -40.40 18.59 -10.87
N SER A 500 -40.31 18.71 -9.54
CA SER A 500 -41.40 18.40 -8.62
C SER A 500 -41.84 19.60 -7.80
N ASP A 501 -43.15 19.84 -7.73
CA ASP A 501 -43.76 20.87 -6.88
C ASP A 501 -43.57 20.61 -5.37
N ASN A 502 -43.51 19.33 -4.98
CA ASN A 502 -43.49 18.90 -3.57
C ASN A 502 -42.29 18.02 -3.21
N GLY A 503 -41.35 17.82 -4.14
CA GLY A 503 -40.17 16.97 -3.96
C GLY A 503 -40.45 15.46 -4.04
N ASN A 504 -41.64 15.01 -4.45
CA ASN A 504 -41.90 13.57 -4.59
C ASN A 504 -41.09 12.97 -5.76
N LEU A 505 -40.51 11.79 -5.54
CA LEU A 505 -39.61 11.06 -6.43
C LEU A 505 -40.27 9.79 -7.01
N ASN A 506 -41.52 9.86 -7.49
CA ASN A 506 -42.14 8.77 -8.26
C ASN A 506 -41.33 8.45 -9.55
N ASN A 507 -41.93 7.91 -10.63
CA ASN A 507 -41.26 7.78 -11.94
C ASN A 507 -41.04 9.16 -12.61
N ARG A 508 -40.25 10.03 -11.98
CA ARG A 508 -39.88 11.39 -12.43
C ARG A 508 -38.43 11.49 -12.91
N LYS A 509 -37.70 10.39 -12.76
CA LYS A 509 -36.48 10.08 -13.50
C LYS A 509 -36.76 8.80 -14.29
N VAL A 510 -36.57 8.85 -15.60
CA VAL A 510 -36.51 7.64 -16.43
C VAL A 510 -35.25 7.68 -17.25
N THR A 511 -34.68 6.51 -17.49
CA THR A 511 -33.40 6.35 -18.15
C THR A 511 -33.56 5.44 -19.37
N ALA A 512 -32.72 5.66 -20.38
CA ALA A 512 -32.59 4.82 -21.58
C ALA A 512 -33.88 4.77 -22.43
N VAL A 513 -34.57 5.91 -22.55
CA VAL A 513 -35.70 6.02 -23.50
C VAL A 513 -35.12 6.04 -24.91
N GLN A 514 -35.52 5.08 -25.75
CA GLN A 514 -34.99 4.92 -27.11
C GLN A 514 -35.69 5.87 -28.08
N LEU A 515 -34.91 6.59 -28.88
CA LEU A 515 -35.40 7.60 -29.83
C LEU A 515 -35.12 7.26 -31.30
N GLY A 516 -34.50 6.12 -31.58
CA GLY A 516 -34.09 5.70 -32.92
C GLY A 516 -32.69 6.22 -33.31
N THR A 517 -32.47 6.46 -34.61
CA THR A 517 -31.13 6.74 -35.17
C THR A 517 -31.03 8.11 -35.85
N VAL A 518 -29.89 8.78 -35.70
CA VAL A 518 -29.44 9.90 -36.54
C VAL A 518 -28.55 9.35 -37.66
N PRO A 519 -28.96 9.45 -38.95
CA PRO A 519 -28.14 8.99 -40.06
C PRO A 519 -26.77 9.67 -40.11
N ALA A 520 -25.79 9.02 -40.75
CA ALA A 520 -24.48 9.58 -41.01
C ALA A 520 -24.58 10.96 -41.69
N LYS A 521 -23.74 11.91 -41.26
CA LYS A 521 -23.69 13.30 -41.78
C LYS A 521 -25.06 13.98 -41.83
N SER A 522 -25.89 13.77 -40.81
CA SER A 522 -27.28 14.25 -40.77
C SER A 522 -27.65 14.87 -39.43
N SER A 523 -28.82 15.52 -39.40
CA SER A 523 -29.41 16.07 -38.18
C SER A 523 -30.85 15.59 -38.02
N VAL A 524 -31.23 15.23 -36.81
CA VAL A 524 -32.62 14.90 -36.44
C VAL A 524 -33.11 15.89 -35.38
N VAL A 525 -34.39 16.22 -35.46
CA VAL A 525 -35.09 17.11 -34.52
C VAL A 525 -35.99 16.25 -33.64
N TYR A 526 -35.79 16.32 -32.33
CA TYR A 526 -36.59 15.66 -31.33
C TYR A 526 -37.46 16.70 -30.62
N PHE A 527 -38.78 16.68 -30.87
CA PHE A 527 -39.70 17.58 -30.20
C PHE A 527 -39.89 17.18 -28.73
N VAL A 528 -39.76 18.12 -27.81
CA VAL A 528 -39.83 17.83 -26.37
C VAL A 528 -41.16 17.16 -25.96
N PRO A 529 -42.34 17.55 -26.50
CA PRO A 529 -43.58 16.81 -26.23
C PRO A 529 -43.55 15.34 -26.66
N GLU A 530 -42.90 15.02 -27.79
CA GLU A 530 -42.77 13.65 -28.27
C GLU A 530 -41.82 12.85 -27.39
N LEU A 531 -40.71 13.45 -26.93
CA LEU A 531 -39.79 12.83 -25.97
C LEU A 531 -40.49 12.42 -24.67
N VAL A 532 -41.37 13.29 -24.15
CA VAL A 532 -42.16 13.00 -22.95
C VAL A 532 -43.15 11.87 -23.22
N SER A 533 -43.80 11.86 -24.39
CA SER A 533 -44.71 10.78 -24.78
C SER A 533 -44.00 9.43 -24.91
N GLU A 534 -42.79 9.40 -25.48
CA GLU A 534 -41.96 8.18 -25.56
C GLU A 534 -41.53 7.71 -24.17
N ALA A 535 -41.14 8.64 -23.29
CA ALA A 535 -40.80 8.33 -21.90
C ALA A 535 -41.99 7.75 -21.12
N GLU A 536 -43.19 8.30 -21.32
CA GLU A 536 -44.44 7.79 -20.74
C GLU A 536 -44.76 6.39 -21.26
N ALA A 537 -44.63 6.16 -22.57
CA ALA A 537 -44.96 4.90 -23.23
C ALA A 537 -43.97 3.77 -22.91
N GLN A 538 -42.66 4.07 -22.91
CA GLN A 538 -41.62 3.06 -22.75
C GLN A 538 -41.29 2.77 -21.29
N GLN A 539 -41.31 3.80 -20.42
CA GLN A 539 -40.78 3.71 -19.06
C GLN A 539 -41.78 4.16 -17.98
N GLY A 540 -43.04 4.44 -18.35
CA GLY A 540 -44.07 4.86 -17.40
C GLY A 540 -43.72 6.16 -16.66
N TYR A 541 -43.06 7.09 -17.36
CA TYR A 541 -42.72 8.41 -16.82
C TYR A 541 -43.98 9.15 -16.35
N THR A 542 -43.90 9.84 -15.23
CA THR A 542 -45.05 10.54 -14.60
C THR A 542 -45.07 12.05 -14.87
N SER A 543 -44.26 12.52 -15.82
CA SER A 543 -44.09 13.92 -16.21
C SER A 543 -43.70 14.84 -15.04
N ALA A 544 -43.62 16.16 -15.28
CA ALA A 544 -43.41 17.13 -14.21
C ALA A 544 -44.74 17.59 -13.62
N ASP A 545 -44.76 17.85 -12.32
CA ASP A 545 -45.78 18.70 -11.69
C ASP A 545 -45.19 20.03 -11.23
N GLY A 546 -43.86 20.13 -11.15
CA GLY A 546 -43.12 21.37 -10.89
C GLY A 546 -43.16 22.36 -12.06
N GLY A 547 -43.34 23.65 -11.78
CA GLY A 547 -43.18 24.70 -12.80
C GLY A 547 -43.83 26.04 -12.49
N PHE A 548 -43.99 26.85 -13.53
CA PHE A 548 -44.72 28.12 -13.48
C PHE A 548 -46.21 27.86 -13.65
N GLY A 549 -47.03 28.39 -12.74
CA GLY A 549 -48.49 28.30 -12.80
C GLY A 549 -49.08 29.09 -13.97
N ALA A 550 -50.37 28.85 -14.22
CA ALA A 550 -51.12 29.52 -15.27
C ALA A 550 -51.07 31.06 -15.13
N GLY A 551 -50.37 31.74 -16.03
CA GLY A 551 -50.20 33.20 -16.08
C GLY A 551 -48.84 33.72 -15.59
N ASP A 552 -48.01 32.88 -14.97
CA ASP A 552 -46.76 33.30 -14.30
C ASP A 552 -45.68 33.81 -15.27
N LEU A 553 -45.73 33.38 -16.53
CA LEU A 553 -44.79 33.77 -17.59
C LEU A 553 -45.36 34.81 -18.57
N GLY A 554 -46.55 35.37 -18.27
CA GLY A 554 -47.23 36.34 -19.11
C GLY A 554 -47.84 35.74 -20.39
N SER A 555 -48.43 36.60 -21.24
CA SER A 555 -49.22 36.20 -22.43
C SER A 555 -48.42 35.55 -23.57
N ASN A 556 -47.10 35.45 -23.44
CA ASN A 556 -46.19 34.98 -24.51
C ASN A 556 -45.60 33.58 -24.24
N ALA A 557 -45.99 32.93 -23.14
CA ALA A 557 -45.60 31.57 -22.80
C ALA A 557 -46.86 30.80 -22.36
N GLY A 558 -47.11 29.65 -22.98
CA GLY A 558 -48.19 28.75 -22.56
C GLY A 558 -47.94 28.30 -21.12
N ALA A 559 -48.77 28.77 -20.20
CA ALA A 559 -48.57 28.64 -18.77
C ALA A 559 -49.08 27.30 -18.20
N SER A 560 -48.65 26.21 -18.83
CA SER A 560 -48.95 24.83 -18.43
C SER A 560 -47.85 23.88 -18.89
N THR A 561 -46.60 24.37 -19.01
CA THR A 561 -45.53 23.63 -19.68
C THR A 561 -44.53 23.11 -18.65
N ASN A 562 -44.45 21.78 -18.59
CA ASN A 562 -43.59 21.04 -17.67
C ASN A 562 -42.13 21.22 -18.06
N ARG A 563 -41.28 21.50 -17.06
CA ARG A 563 -39.83 21.64 -17.25
C ARG A 563 -39.14 20.29 -17.04
N HIS A 564 -38.15 20.04 -17.89
CA HIS A 564 -37.36 18.82 -17.89
C HIS A 564 -35.88 19.12 -18.07
N THR A 565 -35.04 18.32 -17.42
CA THR A 565 -33.65 18.14 -17.82
C THR A 565 -33.56 16.88 -18.68
N LEU A 566 -32.88 16.97 -19.83
CA LEU A 566 -32.67 15.86 -20.75
C LEU A 566 -31.18 15.56 -20.85
N THR A 567 -30.81 14.29 -20.83
CA THR A 567 -29.44 13.87 -21.16
C THR A 567 -29.52 12.90 -22.34
N PHE A 568 -29.07 13.32 -23.51
CA PHE A 568 -28.97 12.44 -24.68
C PHE A 568 -27.66 11.69 -24.65
N THR A 569 -27.72 10.40 -24.97
CA THR A 569 -26.54 9.58 -25.29
C THR A 569 -26.65 9.21 -26.77
N VAL A 570 -25.60 9.50 -27.53
CA VAL A 570 -25.55 9.31 -28.98
C VAL A 570 -24.37 8.40 -29.31
N THR A 571 -24.59 7.26 -29.96
CA THR A 571 -23.56 6.23 -30.21
C THR A 571 -22.63 6.60 -31.37
N ALA A 572 -22.01 7.77 -31.27
CA ALA A 572 -20.99 8.28 -32.17
C ALA A 572 -19.89 8.94 -31.34
N PRO A 573 -18.66 9.04 -31.87
CA PRO A 573 -17.55 9.70 -31.19
C PRO A 573 -17.95 11.09 -30.69
N ARG A 574 -17.59 11.42 -29.45
CA ARG A 574 -18.01 12.67 -28.77
C ARG A 574 -17.86 13.91 -29.66
N ASP A 575 -16.70 14.04 -30.30
CA ASP A 575 -16.31 15.23 -31.09
C ASP A 575 -17.00 15.30 -32.47
N SER A 576 -17.81 14.29 -32.82
CA SER A 576 -18.60 14.23 -34.05
C SER A 576 -20.09 14.50 -33.83
N VAL A 577 -20.53 14.73 -32.59
CA VAL A 577 -21.95 14.93 -32.27
C VAL A 577 -22.19 16.33 -31.76
N HIS A 578 -23.20 17.02 -32.31
CA HIS A 578 -23.55 18.38 -31.92
C HIS A 578 -25.00 18.49 -31.49
N GLY A 579 -25.25 19.17 -30.38
CA GLY A 579 -26.59 19.44 -29.86
C GLY A 579 -26.97 20.91 -29.97
N VAL A 580 -28.22 21.19 -30.35
CA VAL A 580 -28.82 22.53 -30.24
C VAL A 580 -30.22 22.41 -29.66
N SER A 581 -30.49 23.09 -28.54
CA SER A 581 -31.82 23.17 -27.94
C SER A 581 -32.50 24.47 -28.37
N VAL A 582 -33.76 24.39 -28.80
CA VAL A 582 -34.54 25.54 -29.27
C VAL A 582 -35.85 25.63 -28.50
N GLN A 583 -36.07 26.80 -27.89
CA GLN A 583 -37.30 27.18 -27.24
C GLN A 583 -38.04 28.22 -28.07
N ARG A 584 -39.24 27.86 -28.53
CA ARG A 584 -40.11 28.74 -29.29
C ARG A 584 -40.76 29.77 -28.38
N ILE A 585 -40.75 31.03 -28.82
CA ILE A 585 -41.41 32.13 -28.10
C ILE A 585 -42.60 32.62 -28.90
N VAL A 586 -43.78 32.62 -28.29
CA VAL A 586 -44.99 33.12 -28.93
C VAL A 586 -44.85 34.61 -29.19
N GLY A 587 -44.91 35.00 -30.48
CA GLY A 587 -44.79 36.40 -30.91
C GLY A 587 -43.36 36.98 -30.88
N GLY A 588 -42.34 36.14 -30.68
CA GLY A 588 -40.93 36.54 -30.61
C GLY A 588 -40.01 35.77 -31.57
N VAL A 589 -38.69 35.90 -31.35
CA VAL A 589 -37.66 35.07 -32.02
C VAL A 589 -37.33 33.88 -31.12
N ASP A 590 -37.14 32.72 -31.72
CA ASP A 590 -36.77 31.50 -31.02
C ASP A 590 -35.47 31.67 -30.22
N ARG A 591 -35.43 31.13 -29.00
CA ARG A 591 -34.22 31.11 -28.18
C ARG A 591 -33.46 29.83 -28.43
N VAL A 592 -32.20 29.98 -28.85
CA VAL A 592 -31.24 28.88 -28.88
C VAL A 592 -30.57 28.80 -27.52
N MET A 593 -30.72 27.67 -26.86
CA MET A 593 -30.14 27.38 -25.56
C MET A 593 -28.85 26.56 -25.75
N PRO A 594 -27.80 26.82 -24.95
CA PRO A 594 -26.60 26.00 -24.99
C PRO A 594 -26.93 24.57 -24.53
N VAL A 595 -26.43 23.60 -25.28
CA VAL A 595 -26.33 22.21 -24.86
C VAL A 595 -24.97 22.06 -24.19
N LEU A 596 -24.93 21.36 -23.06
CA LEU A 596 -23.69 21.09 -22.35
C LEU A 596 -23.15 19.75 -22.84
N ASP A 597 -21.94 19.75 -23.37
CA ASP A 597 -21.20 18.57 -23.79
C ASP A 597 -19.77 18.62 -23.23
N GLN A 598 -19.01 17.57 -23.50
CA GLN A 598 -17.60 17.46 -23.16
C GLN A 598 -16.73 17.39 -24.43
N ASN A 599 -17.21 17.95 -25.54
CA ASN A 599 -16.52 17.83 -26.82
C ASN A 599 -15.30 18.76 -26.86
N GLU A 600 -14.26 18.35 -27.57
CA GLU A 600 -13.11 19.17 -27.92
C GLU A 600 -13.37 19.87 -29.26
N TRP A 601 -13.71 21.15 -29.16
CA TRP A 601 -14.08 21.97 -30.30
C TRP A 601 -12.83 22.57 -30.97
N SER A 602 -12.36 21.99 -32.08
CA SER A 602 -11.42 22.68 -32.97
C SER A 602 -12.20 23.51 -34.00
N GLN A 603 -12.23 24.84 -33.84
CA GLN A 603 -12.82 25.76 -34.82
C GLN A 603 -11.89 26.06 -35.99
#